data_AF-A0A4Y9JC79-F1
#
_entry.id   AF-A0A4Y9JC79-F1
#
_cell.length_a   1.000
_cell.length_b   1.000
_cell.length_c   1.000
_cell.angle_alpha   90.00
_cell.angle_beta   90.00
_cell.angle_gamma   90.00
#
_symmetry.space_group_name_H-M   'P 1'
#
loop_
_entity.id
_entity.type
_entity.pdbx_description
1 polymer ?
#
loop_
_entity_poly.entity_id
_entity_poly.type
_entity_poly.pdbx_seq_one_letter_code
_entity_poly.pdbx_strand_id
1 'polypeptide(L)'
;MIDVTLINGIALAFEGDAVYSVYIRRHLIFKGLTKPNQLHREANRYVSAKAQAALISKMLEEEFLSEKEVDIYKRGRNTNSHTKAKNADVVTYRMSTGFEAVLGYLHMTEQLERLEEVINWCIENG
;
A
#
# COMPACT_ATOMS: atom_id res chain seq x y z
N MET A 1 14.18 -20.01 -8.66
CA MET A 1 13.56 -18.95 -7.82
C MET A 1 12.95 -17.93 -8.77
N ILE A 2 11.75 -17.41 -8.50
CA ILE A 2 11.12 -16.40 -9.35
C ILE A 2 11.81 -15.05 -9.11
N ASP A 3 12.17 -14.33 -10.16
CA ASP A 3 12.66 -12.96 -10.03
C ASP A 3 11.49 -12.02 -9.73
N VAL A 4 11.44 -11.53 -8.49
CA VAL A 4 10.39 -10.64 -7.99
C VAL A 4 10.29 -9.35 -8.79
N THR A 5 11.39 -8.89 -9.37
CA THR A 5 11.41 -7.65 -10.17
C THR A 5 10.64 -7.79 -11.49
N LEU A 6 10.34 -9.02 -11.92
CA LEU A 6 9.56 -9.35 -13.12
C LEU A 6 8.07 -9.66 -12.81
N ILE A 7 7.69 -9.71 -11.53
CA ILE A 7 6.30 -9.97 -11.14
C ILE A 7 5.42 -8.78 -11.57
N ASN A 8 4.21 -9.10 -12.04
CA ASN A 8 3.24 -8.11 -12.48
C ASN A 8 2.68 -7.28 -11.30
N GLY A 9 2.22 -6.07 -11.60
CA GLY A 9 1.78 -5.12 -10.57
C GLY A 9 0.62 -5.62 -9.71
N ILE A 10 -0.34 -6.36 -10.27
CA ILE A 10 -1.47 -6.93 -9.50
C ILE A 10 -0.99 -7.97 -8.48
N ALA A 11 -0.08 -8.85 -8.87
CA ALA A 11 0.42 -9.88 -7.96
C ALA A 11 1.24 -9.26 -6.80
N LEU A 12 2.03 -8.21 -7.07
CA LEU A 12 2.70 -7.45 -6.01
C LEU A 12 1.68 -6.73 -5.11
N ALA A 13 0.66 -6.11 -5.69
CA ALA A 13 -0.38 -5.43 -4.93
C ALA A 13 -1.16 -6.39 -4.02
N PHE A 14 -1.46 -7.59 -4.51
CA PHE A 14 -2.11 -8.64 -3.73
C PHE A 14 -1.31 -8.99 -2.47
N GLU A 15 0.01 -9.13 -2.58
CA GLU A 15 0.88 -9.35 -1.42
C GLU A 15 0.92 -8.13 -0.50
N GLY A 16 1.08 -6.93 -1.08
CA GLY A 16 1.21 -5.69 -0.34
C GLY A 16 -0.03 -5.31 0.48
N ASP A 17 -1.24 -5.57 -0.01
CA ASP A 17 -2.48 -5.37 0.74
C ASP A 17 -2.50 -6.19 2.03
N ALA A 18 -2.12 -7.47 1.94
CA ALA A 18 -2.05 -8.37 3.09
C ALA A 18 -0.99 -7.90 4.10
N VAL A 19 0.22 -7.56 3.60
CA VAL A 19 1.32 -7.04 4.42
C VAL A 19 0.88 -5.77 5.15
N TYR A 20 0.40 -4.75 4.44
CA TYR A 20 -0.02 -3.49 5.04
C TYR A 20 -1.11 -3.69 6.10
N SER A 21 -2.10 -4.53 5.79
CA SER A 21 -3.18 -4.87 6.70
C SER A 21 -2.66 -5.48 8.01
N VAL A 22 -1.65 -6.35 7.98
CA VAL A 22 -1.06 -6.93 9.19
C VAL A 22 -0.39 -5.86 10.05
N TYR A 23 0.42 -4.99 9.45
CA TYR A 23 1.11 -3.92 10.18
C TYR A 23 0.15 -2.92 10.81
N ILE A 24 -0.89 -2.48 10.08
CA ILE A 24 -1.90 -1.57 10.63
C ILE A 24 -2.67 -2.22 11.78
N ARG A 25 -3.10 -3.48 11.62
CA ARG A 25 -3.79 -4.20 12.72
C ARG A 25 -2.90 -4.31 13.95
N ARG A 26 -1.61 -4.65 13.75
CA ARG A 26 -0.61 -4.72 14.81
C ARG A 26 -0.44 -3.37 15.51
N HIS A 27 -0.28 -2.29 14.76
CA HIS A 27 -0.18 -0.93 15.30
C HIS A 27 -1.40 -0.58 16.19
N LEU A 28 -2.62 -0.83 15.70
CA LEU A 28 -3.85 -0.52 16.45
C LEU A 28 -3.97 -1.34 17.75
N ILE A 29 -3.61 -2.63 17.70
CA ILE A 29 -3.59 -3.49 18.90
C ILE A 29 -2.56 -2.97 19.91
N PHE A 30 -1.35 -2.62 19.49
CA PHE A 30 -0.32 -2.07 20.38
C PHE A 30 -0.66 -0.67 20.90
N LYS A 31 -1.55 0.07 20.23
CA LYS A 31 -2.15 1.31 20.73
C LYS A 31 -3.24 1.07 21.79
N GLY A 32 -3.57 -0.19 22.10
CA GLY A 32 -4.53 -0.58 23.12
C GLY A 32 -5.97 -0.75 22.62
N LEU A 33 -6.21 -0.75 21.30
CA LEU A 33 -7.54 -1.00 20.75
C LEU A 33 -7.85 -2.50 20.78
N THR A 34 -8.95 -2.87 21.44
CA THR A 34 -9.34 -4.28 21.61
C THR A 34 -10.76 -4.58 21.18
N LYS A 35 -11.62 -3.57 21.00
CA LYS A 35 -13.03 -3.78 20.61
C LYS A 35 -13.15 -3.98 19.09
N PRO A 36 -13.81 -5.05 18.59
CA PRO A 36 -13.88 -5.36 17.17
C PRO A 36 -14.38 -4.21 16.28
N ASN A 37 -15.46 -3.52 16.69
CA ASN A 37 -16.01 -2.39 15.92
C ASN A 37 -15.04 -1.20 15.86
N GLN A 38 -14.25 -0.96 16.91
CA GLN A 38 -13.23 0.08 16.90
C GLN A 38 -12.07 -0.32 16.00
N LEU A 39 -11.55 -1.54 16.14
CA LEU A 39 -10.47 -2.06 15.30
C LEU A 39 -10.82 -2.00 13.81
N HIS A 40 -12.01 -2.47 13.42
CA HIS A 40 -12.43 -2.43 12.03
C HIS A 40 -12.54 -0.99 11.49
N ARG A 41 -13.17 -0.10 12.26
CA ARG A 41 -13.33 1.30 11.87
C ARG A 41 -11.99 2.02 11.74
N GLU A 42 -11.09 1.87 12.71
CA GLU A 42 -9.78 2.53 12.66
C GLU A 42 -8.89 1.91 11.59
N ALA A 43 -8.90 0.59 11.39
CA ALA A 43 -8.15 -0.04 10.30
C ALA A 43 -8.59 0.47 8.93
N ASN A 44 -9.90 0.60 8.69
CA ASN A 44 -10.44 1.13 7.43
C ASN A 44 -9.96 2.55 7.11
N ARG A 45 -9.59 3.36 8.11
CA ARG A 45 -9.02 4.69 7.89
C ARG A 45 -7.64 4.63 7.24
N TYR A 46 -6.85 3.59 7.52
CA TYR A 46 -5.55 3.39 6.90
C TYR A 46 -5.62 2.60 5.60
N VAL A 47 -6.41 1.52 5.58
CA VAL A 47 -6.35 0.52 4.48
C VAL A 47 -7.30 0.83 3.32
N SER A 48 -8.17 1.83 3.42
CA SER A 48 -9.07 2.17 2.30
C SER A 48 -8.30 2.69 1.09
N ALA A 49 -8.79 2.42 -0.12
CA ALA A 49 -8.16 2.89 -1.36
C ALA A 49 -7.96 4.42 -1.39
N LYS A 50 -8.90 5.18 -0.79
CA LYS A 50 -8.78 6.64 -0.68
C LYS A 50 -7.63 7.06 0.23
N ALA A 51 -7.45 6.38 1.36
CA ALA A 51 -6.36 6.67 2.28
C ALA A 51 -5.01 6.32 1.65
N GLN A 52 -4.89 5.13 1.06
CA GLN A 52 -3.67 4.72 0.36
C GLN A 52 -3.33 5.66 -0.81
N ALA A 53 -4.33 6.10 -1.59
CA ALA A 53 -4.13 7.06 -2.67
C ALA A 53 -3.64 8.43 -2.16
N ALA A 54 -4.11 8.88 -0.98
CA ALA A 54 -3.63 10.11 -0.36
C ALA A 54 -2.19 9.97 0.12
N LEU A 55 -1.86 8.86 0.79
CA LEU A 55 -0.51 8.57 1.29
C LEU A 55 0.52 8.52 0.15
N ILE A 56 0.23 7.77 -0.93
CA ILE A 56 1.16 7.65 -2.06
C ILE A 56 1.33 8.96 -2.82
N SER A 57 0.28 9.79 -2.91
CA SER A 57 0.41 11.14 -3.49
C SER A 57 1.41 11.97 -2.70
N LYS A 58 1.29 11.96 -1.37
CA LYS A 58 2.18 12.71 -0.49
C LYS A 58 3.61 12.17 -0.51
N MET A 59 3.82 10.86 -0.55
CA MET A 59 5.16 10.27 -0.72
C MET A 59 5.82 10.69 -2.03
N LEU A 60 5.06 10.81 -3.12
CA LEU A 60 5.56 11.26 -4.42
C LEU A 60 5.91 12.75 -4.41
N GLU A 61 5.09 13.57 -3.74
CA GLU A 61 5.34 15.02 -3.58
C GLU A 61 6.59 15.29 -2.71
N GLU A 62 6.82 14.48 -1.69
CA GLU A 62 7.97 14.60 -0.79
C GLU A 62 9.24 13.90 -1.31
N GLU A 63 9.20 13.31 -2.51
CA GLU A 63 10.30 12.50 -3.06
C GLU A 63 10.78 11.39 -2.10
N PHE A 64 9.86 10.86 -1.29
CA PHE A 64 10.16 9.88 -0.25
C PHE A 64 10.55 8.51 -0.83
N LEU A 65 10.04 8.18 -2.02
CA LEU A 65 10.30 6.92 -2.70
C LEU A 65 11.56 7.01 -3.57
N SER A 66 12.35 5.95 -3.58
CA SER A 66 13.43 5.75 -4.55
C SER A 66 12.90 5.60 -5.97
N GLU A 67 13.76 5.83 -6.97
CA GLU A 67 13.42 5.65 -8.39
C GLU A 67 12.82 4.27 -8.68
N LYS A 68 13.40 3.22 -8.06
CA LYS A 68 12.94 1.84 -8.23
C LYS A 68 11.53 1.64 -7.65
N GLU A 69 11.25 2.19 -6.48
CA GLU A 69 9.93 2.12 -5.85
C GLU A 69 8.89 2.89 -6.67
N VAL A 70 9.25 4.05 -7.24
CA VAL A 70 8.39 4.82 -8.16
C VAL A 70 8.05 4.00 -9.41
N ASP A 71 9.01 3.25 -9.95
CA ASP A 71 8.78 2.38 -11.11
C ASP A 71 7.83 1.22 -10.80
N ILE A 72 7.96 0.61 -9.61
CA ILE A 72 7.04 -0.41 -9.13
C ILE A 72 5.64 0.17 -8.92
N TYR A 73 5.54 1.35 -8.32
CA TYR A 73 4.28 2.08 -8.17
C TYR A 73 3.59 2.28 -9.53
N LYS A 74 4.32 2.79 -10.53
CA LYS A 74 3.78 3.01 -11.89
C LYS A 74 3.27 1.71 -12.51
N ARG A 75 3.98 0.59 -12.29
CA ARG A 75 3.58 -0.74 -12.76
C ARG A 75 2.26 -1.18 -12.13
N GLY A 76 2.14 -1.07 -10.80
CA GLY A 76 0.88 -1.36 -10.09
C GLY A 76 -0.26 -0.50 -10.61
N ARG A 77 -0.06 0.83 -10.62
CA ARG A 77 -1.05 1.83 -11.04
C ARG A 77 -1.57 1.65 -12.46
N ASN A 78 -0.70 1.24 -13.38
CA ASN A 78 -1.07 1.08 -14.78
C ASN A 78 -1.66 -0.31 -15.09
N THR A 79 -1.84 -1.18 -14.10
CA THR A 79 -2.44 -2.49 -14.37
C THR A 79 -3.93 -2.33 -14.68
N ASN A 80 -4.38 -2.93 -15.79
CA ASN A 80 -5.76 -2.80 -16.26
C ASN A 80 -6.73 -3.49 -15.30
N SER A 81 -7.48 -2.71 -14.52
CA SER A 81 -8.65 -3.20 -13.81
C SER A 81 -9.86 -3.17 -14.75
N HIS A 82 -10.46 -4.33 -15.05
CA HIS A 82 -11.72 -4.43 -15.81
C HIS A 82 -12.93 -3.96 -14.97
N THR A 83 -12.86 -2.79 -14.34
CA THR A 83 -13.87 -2.29 -13.40
C THR A 83 -14.79 -1.26 -14.06
N LYS A 84 -16.11 -1.44 -13.95
CA LYS A 84 -17.15 -0.50 -14.40
C LYS A 84 -17.37 0.70 -13.43
N ALA A 85 -16.36 1.09 -12.65
CA ALA A 85 -16.48 2.13 -11.63
C ALA A 85 -16.47 3.54 -12.27
N LYS A 86 -16.95 4.56 -11.54
CA LYS A 86 -16.90 5.95 -12.00
C LYS A 86 -15.44 6.40 -12.15
N ASN A 87 -15.16 7.34 -13.06
CA ASN A 87 -13.77 7.75 -13.38
C ASN A 87 -12.92 8.15 -12.15
N ALA A 88 -13.50 8.88 -11.17
CA ALA A 88 -12.80 9.26 -9.94
C ALA A 88 -12.45 8.05 -9.05
N ASP A 89 -13.33 7.04 -9.02
CA ASP A 89 -13.10 5.79 -8.29
C ASP A 89 -12.00 4.96 -8.97
N VAL A 90 -11.92 4.99 -10.31
CA VAL A 90 -10.89 4.28 -11.08
C VAL A 90 -9.49 4.85 -10.80
N VAL A 91 -9.34 6.19 -10.76
CA VAL A 91 -8.04 6.81 -10.46
C VAL A 91 -7.59 6.45 -9.04
N THR A 92 -8.48 6.62 -8.06
CA THR A 92 -8.19 6.30 -6.65
C THR A 92 -7.77 4.83 -6.49
N TYR A 93 -8.52 3.93 -7.13
CA TYR A 93 -8.22 2.49 -7.10
C TYR A 93 -6.85 2.18 -7.71
N ARG A 94 -6.53 2.75 -8.88
CA ARG A 94 -5.22 2.57 -9.50
C ARG A 94 -4.08 3.09 -8.62
N MET A 95 -4.27 4.23 -7.96
CA MET A 95 -3.25 4.76 -7.05
C MET A 95 -3.03 3.84 -5.84
N SER A 96 -4.11 3.33 -5.25
CA SER A 96 -4.07 2.33 -4.17
C SER A 96 -3.38 1.03 -4.60
N THR A 97 -3.69 0.48 -5.78
CA THR A 97 -2.97 -0.69 -6.33
C THR A 97 -1.48 -0.41 -6.55
N GLY A 98 -1.12 0.80 -6.98
CA GLY A 98 0.27 1.22 -7.08
C GLY A 98 0.98 1.25 -5.72
N PHE A 99 0.31 1.77 -4.69
CA PHE A 99 0.81 1.78 -3.31
C PHE A 99 1.06 0.36 -2.79
N GLU A 100 0.06 -0.52 -2.92
CA GLU A 100 0.16 -1.92 -2.50
C GLU A 100 1.30 -2.64 -3.24
N ALA A 101 1.49 -2.38 -4.54
CA ALA A 101 2.57 -3.00 -5.31
C ALA A 101 3.97 -2.65 -4.78
N VAL A 102 4.18 -1.43 -4.25
CA VAL A 102 5.46 -1.04 -3.62
C VAL A 102 5.71 -1.87 -2.36
N LEU A 103 4.70 -2.00 -1.50
CA LEU A 103 4.82 -2.78 -0.26
C LEU A 103 5.07 -4.26 -0.55
N GLY A 104 4.34 -4.83 -1.53
CA GLY A 104 4.56 -6.20 -1.96
C GLY A 104 5.95 -6.43 -2.53
N TYR A 105 6.48 -5.49 -3.32
CA TYR A 105 7.86 -5.56 -3.83
C TYR A 105 8.88 -5.57 -2.69
N LEU A 106 8.80 -4.64 -1.75
CA LEU A 106 9.72 -4.55 -0.62
C LEU A 106 9.67 -5.83 0.23
N HIS A 107 8.46 -6.34 0.52
CA HIS A 107 8.27 -7.57 1.27
C HIS A 107 8.87 -8.79 0.54
N MET A 108 8.53 -8.99 -0.73
CA MET A 108 8.96 -10.16 -1.49
C MET A 108 10.46 -10.14 -1.85
N THR A 109 11.11 -8.97 -1.79
CA THR A 109 12.57 -8.84 -1.92
C THR A 109 13.30 -8.80 -0.58
N GLU A 110 12.60 -9.10 0.52
CA GLU A 110 13.15 -9.15 1.88
C GLU A 110 13.79 -7.82 2.34
N GLN A 111 13.39 -6.69 1.74
CA GLN A 111 13.84 -5.36 2.13
C GLN A 111 13.03 -4.86 3.34
N LEU A 112 13.08 -5.62 4.43
CA LEU A 112 12.21 -5.43 5.60
C LEU A 112 12.45 -4.10 6.32
N GLU A 113 13.70 -3.63 6.43
CA GLU A 113 14.00 -2.33 7.05
C GLU A 113 13.33 -1.19 6.29
N ARG A 114 13.44 -1.18 4.96
CA ARG A 114 12.80 -0.19 4.10
C ARG A 114 11.28 -0.32 4.11
N LEU A 115 10.75 -1.55 4.12
CA LEU A 115 9.32 -1.80 4.28
C LEU A 115 8.78 -1.17 5.57
N GLU A 116 9.46 -1.40 6.69
CA GLU A 116 9.06 -0.84 7.99
C GLU A 116 9.18 0.69 8.02
N GLU A 117 10.18 1.28 7.37
CA GLU A 117 10.30 2.73 7.19
C GLU A 117 9.07 3.32 6.47
N VAL A 118 8.69 2.73 5.33
CA VAL A 118 7.51 3.15 4.55
C VAL A 118 6.23 3.00 5.38
N ILE A 119 6.08 1.91 6.13
CA ILE A 119 4.91 1.65 6.97
C ILE A 119 4.82 2.63 8.14
N ASN A 120 5.94 2.92 8.80
CA ASN A 120 5.98 3.90 9.89
C ASN A 120 5.63 5.29 9.38
N TRP A 121 6.16 5.68 8.22
CA TRP A 121 5.77 6.92 7.56
C TRP A 121 4.26 6.97 7.30
N CYS A 122 3.65 5.88 6.82
CA CYS A 122 2.20 5.78 6.64
C CYS A 122 1.41 5.95 7.94
N ILE A 123 1.89 5.37 9.04
CA ILE A 123 1.24 5.47 10.36
C ILE A 123 1.28 6.91 10.90
N GLU A 124 2.39 7.62 10.66
CA GLU A 124 2.58 9.00 11.11
C GLU A 124 1.81 10.03 10.28
N ASN A 125 1.56 9.71 8.99
CA ASN A 125 0.95 10.63 8.03
C ASN A 125 -0.48 10.25 7.60
N GLY A 126 -1.03 9.16 8.14
CA GLY A 126 -2.35 8.59 7.82
C GLY A 126 -3.45 8.86 8.83
#